data_AF-A0A538NUI7-F1
#
_entry.id   AF-A0A538NUI7-F1
#
_cell.length_a   1.000
_cell.length_b   1.000
_cell.length_c   1.000
_cell.angle_alpha   90.00
_cell.angle_beta   90.00
_cell.angle_gamma   90.00
#
_symmetry.space_group_name_H-M   'P 1'
#
loop_
_entity.id
_entity.type
_entity.pdbx_description
1 polymer ?
#
loop_
_entity_poly.entity_id
_entity_poly.type
_entity_poly.pdbx_seq_one_letter_code
_entity_poly.pdbx_strand_id
1 'polypeptide(L)'
;YDRKLVDIFSVESEIARAIAEALQAKLSGGEQRALAVKPTNNPEAYDAYLRGLALEARTTSSLVDQAKVVGFYERAVQLDPAFALAWARLARANAQTYFGGLDSTTAHRDATERALNTAQKLQPNSPETLLAQAYYQYWVLRNYDLAKATFGRVRDLLPGSSDVPGALALIARRQGHWDESVAHWEQTLVLDPRNTEWLGTAAETYGMLRQFPAALKTYDRLLDIVPNNPDTVASEARIYQSEGNLEQAKKLLAGVNAQTPSAIAFLTKMNQLFLERHFDEAIRLIHSRLTEYRDLSDIERLFDQYLLVLAQEYAADIAGARAIAQQVLGPLETLCRKDPDNSNFAQLLSIIHAVLGEKDAAIKEAERAITLRPTVKDAVDGPTNDENLAFVEVLVGDKNRAIPTLQRLLEIPYR
;
A
#
# COMPACT_ATOMS: atom_id res chain seq x y z
N TYR A 1 -25.10 -25.53 -13.27
CA TYR A 1 -25.43 -25.96 -11.91
C TYR A 1 -26.43 -24.93 -11.36
N ASP A 2 -27.73 -25.22 -11.38
CA ASP A 2 -28.80 -24.33 -10.91
C ASP A 2 -29.20 -24.70 -9.47
N ARG A 3 -28.47 -24.18 -8.48
CA ARG A 3 -28.88 -24.26 -7.07
C ARG A 3 -29.22 -22.87 -6.54
N LYS A 4 -30.28 -22.76 -5.72
CA LYS A 4 -30.77 -21.49 -5.15
C LYS A 4 -29.76 -20.93 -4.13
N LEU A 5 -29.65 -19.60 -4.03
CA LEU A 5 -28.80 -18.86 -3.08
C LEU A 5 -28.92 -19.29 -1.61
N VAL A 6 -30.04 -19.89 -1.20
CA VAL A 6 -30.27 -20.40 0.16
C VAL A 6 -29.37 -21.60 0.52
N ASP A 7 -28.86 -22.33 -0.48
CA ASP A 7 -28.01 -23.52 -0.30
C ASP A 7 -26.50 -23.18 -0.26
N ILE A 8 -26.14 -21.89 -0.28
CA ILE A 8 -24.72 -21.47 -0.41
C ILE A 8 -23.85 -21.92 0.77
N PHE A 9 -24.39 -21.86 1.99
CA PHE A 9 -23.65 -22.22 3.21
C PHE A 9 -23.42 -23.73 3.36
N SER A 10 -24.38 -24.55 2.92
CA SER A 10 -24.26 -26.01 2.88
C SER A 10 -23.21 -26.43 1.87
N VAL A 11 -23.25 -25.82 0.67
CA VAL A 11 -22.28 -26.09 -0.39
C VAL A 11 -20.85 -25.77 0.06
N GLU A 12 -20.64 -24.62 0.70
CA GLU A 12 -19.31 -24.25 1.21
C GLU A 12 -18.79 -25.24 2.25
N SER A 13 -19.63 -25.62 3.22
CA SER A 13 -19.28 -26.59 4.27
C SER A 13 -18.94 -27.97 3.68
N GLU A 14 -19.70 -28.39 2.67
CA GLU A 14 -19.46 -29.65 1.93
C GLU A 14 -18.13 -29.60 1.17
N ILE A 15 -17.86 -28.51 0.46
CA ILE A 15 -16.61 -28.31 -0.28
C ILE A 15 -15.42 -28.31 0.68
N ALA A 16 -15.47 -27.54 1.77
CA ALA A 16 -14.39 -27.46 2.75
C ALA A 16 -14.08 -28.82 3.37
N ARG A 17 -15.12 -29.60 3.70
CA ARG A 17 -14.95 -30.98 4.20
C ARG A 17 -14.34 -31.90 3.15
N ALA A 18 -14.83 -31.86 1.92
CA ALA A 18 -14.31 -32.68 0.82
C ALA A 18 -12.83 -32.36 0.52
N ILE A 19 -12.43 -31.08 0.57
CA ILE A 19 -11.03 -30.67 0.42
C ILE A 19 -10.18 -31.21 1.57
N ALA A 20 -10.63 -31.06 2.82
CA ALA A 20 -9.90 -31.56 3.98
C ALA A 20 -9.70 -33.08 3.93
N GLU A 21 -10.73 -33.83 3.53
CA GLU A 21 -10.68 -35.28 3.32
C GLU A 21 -9.71 -35.65 2.19
N ALA A 22 -9.78 -34.96 1.04
CA ALA A 22 -8.89 -35.20 -0.10
C ALA A 22 -7.42 -34.91 0.22
N LEU A 23 -7.15 -33.88 1.02
CA LEU A 23 -5.81 -33.53 1.50
C LEU A 23 -5.33 -34.42 2.67
N GLN A 24 -6.17 -35.35 3.15
CA GLN A 24 -5.92 -36.16 4.34
C GLN A 24 -5.55 -35.30 5.56
N ALA A 25 -6.07 -34.07 5.62
CA ALA A 25 -5.80 -33.13 6.69
C ALA A 25 -6.54 -33.56 7.96
N LYS A 26 -5.80 -33.70 9.07
CA LYS A 26 -6.41 -33.94 10.39
C LYS A 26 -6.95 -32.63 10.95
N LEU A 27 -8.20 -32.33 10.64
CA LEU A 27 -8.92 -31.24 11.30
C LEU A 27 -9.06 -31.54 12.79
N SER A 28 -8.62 -30.59 13.62
CA SER A 28 -8.89 -30.57 15.05
C SER A 28 -10.39 -30.46 15.33
N GLY A 29 -10.81 -30.86 16.53
CA GLY A 29 -12.21 -30.73 16.96
C GLY A 29 -12.71 -29.27 17.00
N GLY A 30 -11.80 -28.29 17.06
CA GLY A 30 -12.11 -26.87 16.93
C GLY A 30 -12.41 -26.46 15.48
N GLU A 31 -11.56 -26.86 14.55
CA GLU A 31 -11.72 -26.56 13.11
C GLU A 31 -13.00 -27.18 12.54
N GLN A 32 -13.34 -28.40 12.94
CA GLN A 32 -14.60 -29.05 12.52
C GLN A 32 -15.84 -28.27 12.98
N ARG A 33 -15.81 -27.68 14.19
CA ARG A 33 -16.92 -26.86 14.69
C ARG A 33 -16.98 -25.53 13.95
N ALA A 34 -15.83 -24.91 13.67
CA ALA A 34 -15.77 -23.66 12.93
C ALA A 34 -16.40 -23.80 11.53
N LEU A 35 -16.13 -24.90 10.82
CA LEU A 35 -16.70 -25.21 9.51
C LEU A 35 -18.23 -25.41 9.52
N ALA A 36 -18.85 -25.66 10.67
CA ALA A 36 -20.29 -25.83 10.79
C ALA A 36 -21.03 -24.54 11.17
N VAL A 37 -20.30 -23.48 11.56
CA VAL A 37 -20.90 -22.21 11.96
C VAL A 37 -21.30 -21.44 10.72
N LYS A 38 -22.58 -21.10 10.61
CA LYS A 38 -23.08 -20.17 9.59
C LYS A 38 -22.65 -18.75 9.95
N PRO A 39 -21.88 -18.04 9.11
CA PRO A 39 -21.41 -16.70 9.43
C PRO A 39 -22.52 -15.64 9.50
N THR A 40 -23.59 -15.84 8.73
CA THR A 40 -24.79 -14.99 8.67
C THR A 40 -26.00 -15.83 8.25
N ASN A 41 -27.21 -15.33 8.55
CA ASN A 41 -28.47 -15.89 8.03
C ASN A 41 -29.01 -15.14 6.80
N ASN A 42 -28.29 -14.13 6.31
CA ASN A 42 -28.66 -13.30 5.17
C ASN A 42 -27.76 -13.65 3.96
N PRO A 43 -28.26 -14.40 2.96
CA PRO A 43 -27.49 -14.78 1.78
C PRO A 43 -26.97 -13.59 0.97
N GLU A 44 -27.72 -12.49 0.89
CA GLU A 44 -27.29 -11.28 0.19
C GLU A 44 -26.14 -10.57 0.92
N ALA A 45 -26.15 -10.57 2.26
CA ALA A 45 -25.02 -10.09 3.07
C ALA A 45 -23.78 -10.96 2.83
N TYR A 46 -23.97 -12.28 2.70
CA TYR A 46 -22.89 -13.21 2.41
C TYR A 46 -22.31 -13.05 1.02
N ASP A 47 -23.14 -12.88 -0.01
CA ASP A 47 -22.70 -12.58 -1.37
C ASP A 47 -21.86 -11.29 -1.42
N ALA A 48 -22.32 -10.23 -0.75
CA ALA A 48 -21.56 -8.98 -0.65
C ALA A 48 -20.20 -9.19 0.02
N TYR A 49 -20.17 -9.95 1.13
CA TYR A 49 -18.92 -10.31 1.82
C TYR A 49 -17.96 -11.10 0.93
N LEU A 50 -18.44 -12.12 0.21
CA LEU A 50 -17.62 -12.93 -0.69
C LEU A 50 -17.08 -12.12 -1.87
N ARG A 51 -17.85 -11.15 -2.39
CA ARG A 51 -17.36 -10.21 -3.42
C ARG A 51 -16.25 -9.32 -2.90
N GLY A 52 -16.35 -8.86 -1.65
CA GLY A 52 -15.28 -8.13 -0.96
C GLY A 52 -14.00 -8.97 -0.91
N LEU A 53 -14.08 -10.20 -0.39
CA LEU A 53 -12.94 -11.12 -0.30
C LEU A 53 -12.32 -11.44 -1.66
N ALA A 54 -13.16 -11.72 -2.66
CA ALA A 54 -12.69 -12.06 -4.00
C ALA A 54 -11.97 -10.87 -4.66
N LEU A 55 -12.37 -9.64 -4.33
CA LEU A 55 -11.69 -8.45 -4.82
C LEU A 55 -10.37 -8.21 -4.07
N GLU A 56 -10.35 -8.33 -2.74
CA GLU A 56 -9.10 -8.26 -1.94
C GLU A 56 -8.04 -9.25 -2.46
N ALA A 57 -8.44 -10.49 -2.75
CA ALA A 57 -7.51 -11.52 -3.25
C ALA A 57 -6.98 -11.26 -4.67
N ARG A 58 -7.65 -10.41 -5.47
CA ARG A 58 -7.25 -10.07 -6.84
C ARG A 58 -6.42 -8.80 -6.91
N THR A 59 -6.50 -7.94 -5.91
CA THR A 59 -5.91 -6.61 -5.97
C THR A 59 -4.42 -6.64 -5.67
N THR A 60 -3.60 -6.38 -6.69
CA THR A 60 -2.26 -5.82 -6.50
C THR A 60 -2.41 -4.30 -6.38
N SER A 61 -2.71 -3.79 -5.19
CA SER A 61 -2.49 -2.37 -4.83
C SER A 61 -3.20 -1.28 -5.65
N SER A 62 -4.33 -1.56 -6.32
CA SER A 62 -5.14 -0.55 -7.03
C SER A 62 -6.09 0.20 -6.09
N LEU A 63 -6.05 1.53 -6.14
CA LEU A 63 -6.81 2.42 -5.25
C LEU A 63 -8.32 2.37 -5.49
N VAL A 64 -8.70 2.31 -6.77
CA VAL A 64 -10.09 2.20 -7.20
C VAL A 64 -10.70 0.89 -6.73
N ASP A 65 -9.89 -0.17 -6.62
CA ASP A 65 -10.38 -1.46 -6.16
C ASP A 65 -10.50 -1.52 -4.63
N GLN A 66 -9.65 -0.80 -3.87
CA GLN A 66 -9.80 -0.69 -2.41
C GLN A 66 -11.12 -0.02 -2.00
N ALA A 67 -11.55 1.04 -2.67
CA ALA A 67 -12.83 1.70 -2.39
C ALA A 67 -14.02 0.74 -2.64
N LYS A 68 -13.95 -0.09 -3.69
CA LYS A 68 -14.96 -1.12 -3.97
C LYS A 68 -14.96 -2.22 -2.90
N VAL A 69 -13.78 -2.64 -2.41
CA VAL A 69 -13.66 -3.60 -1.30
C VAL A 69 -14.42 -3.07 -0.07
N VAL A 70 -14.16 -1.82 0.34
CA VAL A 70 -14.87 -1.18 1.45
C VAL A 70 -16.37 -1.16 1.19
N GLY A 71 -16.81 -0.74 0.00
CA GLY A 71 -18.23 -0.68 -0.36
C GLY A 71 -18.95 -2.04 -0.31
N PHE A 72 -18.30 -3.14 -0.68
CA PHE A 72 -18.86 -4.48 -0.55
C PHE A 72 -19.06 -4.88 0.92
N TYR A 73 -18.10 -4.59 1.79
CA TYR A 73 -18.23 -4.89 3.21
C TYR A 73 -19.24 -3.97 3.92
N GLU A 74 -19.31 -2.70 3.53
CA GLU A 74 -20.38 -1.79 3.99
C GLU A 74 -21.76 -2.33 3.62
N ARG A 75 -21.92 -2.82 2.38
CA ARG A 75 -23.17 -3.44 1.95
C ARG A 75 -23.52 -4.68 2.77
N ALA A 76 -22.53 -5.53 3.07
CA ALA A 76 -22.73 -6.73 3.88
C ALA A 76 -23.24 -6.39 5.28
N VAL A 77 -22.61 -5.42 5.97
CA VAL A 77 -23.02 -5.03 7.33
C VAL A 77 -24.33 -4.22 7.38
N GLN A 78 -24.69 -3.53 6.31
CA GLN A 78 -26.00 -2.89 6.18
C GLN A 78 -27.12 -3.93 6.02
N LEU A 79 -26.85 -5.02 5.30
CA LEU A 79 -27.80 -6.11 5.08
C LEU A 79 -27.96 -7.01 6.31
N ASP A 80 -26.87 -7.24 7.04
CA ASP A 80 -26.88 -7.96 8.32
C ASP A 80 -25.94 -7.30 9.34
N PRO A 81 -26.47 -6.41 10.21
CA PRO A 81 -25.68 -5.78 11.26
C PRO A 81 -25.10 -6.75 12.31
N ALA A 82 -25.57 -7.99 12.39
CA ALA A 82 -25.02 -9.01 13.28
C ALA A 82 -23.89 -9.83 12.65
N PHE A 83 -23.53 -9.56 11.38
CA PHE A 83 -22.51 -10.31 10.65
C PHE A 83 -21.08 -9.89 11.07
N ALA A 84 -20.58 -10.49 12.16
CA ALA A 84 -19.32 -10.13 12.78
C ALA A 84 -18.09 -10.19 11.85
N LEU A 85 -18.01 -11.19 10.96
CA LEU A 85 -16.88 -11.31 10.02
C LEU A 85 -16.84 -10.15 9.02
N ALA A 86 -18.00 -9.70 8.54
CA ALA A 86 -18.08 -8.55 7.63
C ALA A 86 -17.65 -7.26 8.35
N TRP A 87 -18.02 -7.07 9.61
CA TRP A 87 -17.53 -5.94 10.41
C TRP A 87 -16.01 -5.99 10.61
N ALA A 88 -15.44 -7.17 10.89
CA ALA A 88 -14.01 -7.33 11.05
C ALA A 88 -13.24 -7.03 9.74
N ARG A 89 -13.74 -7.50 8.59
CA ARG A 89 -13.15 -7.19 7.28
C ARG A 89 -13.31 -5.71 6.91
N LEU A 90 -14.47 -5.11 7.19
CA LEU A 90 -14.69 -3.67 7.00
C LEU A 90 -13.69 -2.83 7.80
N ALA A 91 -13.39 -3.23 9.04
CA ALA A 91 -12.36 -2.58 9.84
C ALA A 91 -10.97 -2.73 9.20
N ARG A 92 -10.59 -3.94 8.76
CA ARG A 92 -9.30 -4.16 8.07
C ARG A 92 -9.17 -3.32 6.79
N ALA A 93 -10.20 -3.33 5.94
CA ALA A 93 -10.19 -2.61 4.67
C ALA A 93 -10.07 -1.09 4.89
N ASN A 94 -10.80 -0.52 5.86
CA ASN A 94 -10.66 0.90 6.22
C ASN A 94 -9.29 1.22 6.84
N ALA A 95 -8.75 0.34 7.69
CA ALA A 95 -7.42 0.52 8.28
C ALA A 95 -6.33 0.56 7.20
N GLN A 96 -6.44 -0.27 6.16
CA GLN A 96 -5.51 -0.27 5.03
C GLN A 96 -5.60 1.02 4.22
N THR A 97 -6.82 1.51 3.93
CA THR A 97 -7.03 2.81 3.27
C THR A 97 -6.41 3.95 4.06
N TYR A 98 -6.62 3.97 5.38
CA TYR A 98 -6.03 4.95 6.29
C TYR A 98 -4.50 4.89 6.28
N PHE A 99 -3.92 3.68 6.31
CA PHE A 99 -2.48 3.47 6.30
C PHE A 99 -1.81 3.93 5.00
N GLY A 100 -2.47 3.68 3.86
CA GLY A 100 -1.99 4.03 2.52
C GLY A 100 -1.84 5.54 2.28
N GLY A 101 -2.39 6.39 3.15
CA GLY A 101 -2.21 7.85 3.10
C GLY A 101 -2.97 8.54 1.96
N LEU A 102 -3.97 7.89 1.38
CA LEU A 102 -4.85 8.46 0.36
C LEU A 102 -6.03 9.21 0.98
N ASP A 103 -6.51 8.69 2.11
CA ASP A 103 -7.44 9.36 2.99
C ASP A 103 -7.10 8.97 4.44
N SER A 104 -6.14 9.68 5.03
CA SER A 104 -5.80 9.57 6.45
C SER A 104 -6.66 10.49 7.33
N THR A 105 -7.82 10.92 6.83
CA THR A 105 -8.74 11.74 7.63
C THR A 105 -9.23 10.99 8.87
N THR A 106 -9.61 11.78 9.88
CA THR A 106 -10.27 11.26 11.08
C THR A 106 -11.53 10.45 10.75
N ALA A 107 -12.22 10.73 9.64
CA ALA A 107 -13.42 10.01 9.25
C ALA A 107 -13.16 8.51 8.98
N HIS A 108 -12.08 8.16 8.26
CA HIS A 108 -11.72 6.76 8.03
C HIS A 108 -11.21 6.07 9.29
N ARG A 109 -10.45 6.79 10.13
CA ARG A 109 -10.06 6.29 11.46
C ARG A 109 -11.28 5.96 12.30
N ASP A 110 -12.24 6.88 12.40
CA ASP A 110 -13.45 6.69 13.19
C ASP A 110 -14.34 5.58 12.60
N ALA A 111 -14.41 5.46 11.27
CA ALA A 111 -15.11 4.37 10.59
C ALA A 111 -14.47 3.02 10.92
N THR A 112 -13.14 2.95 10.89
CA THR A 112 -12.37 1.76 11.29
C THR A 112 -12.66 1.37 12.73
N GLU A 113 -12.61 2.34 13.65
CA GLU A 113 -12.85 2.11 15.08
C GLU A 113 -14.29 1.65 15.35
N ARG A 114 -15.29 2.25 14.70
CA ARG A 114 -16.70 1.81 14.79
C ARG A 114 -16.88 0.37 14.32
N ALA A 115 -16.30 0.02 13.17
CA ALA A 115 -16.40 -1.32 12.62
C ALA A 115 -15.73 -2.35 13.55
N LEU A 116 -14.52 -2.05 14.04
CA LEU A 116 -13.79 -2.90 14.97
C LEU A 116 -14.56 -3.10 16.29
N ASN A 117 -15.06 -2.01 16.88
CA ASN A 117 -15.83 -2.07 18.13
C ASN A 117 -17.10 -2.92 17.96
N THR A 118 -17.72 -2.91 16.78
CA THR A 118 -18.90 -3.72 16.50
C THR A 118 -18.53 -5.20 16.35
N ALA A 119 -17.48 -5.51 15.60
CA ALA A 119 -16.94 -6.88 15.51
C ALA A 119 -16.58 -7.44 16.90
N GLN A 120 -15.96 -6.64 17.76
CA GLN A 120 -15.63 -7.02 19.13
C GLN A 120 -16.86 -7.27 20.02
N LYS A 121 -17.92 -6.48 19.87
CA LYS A 121 -19.18 -6.72 20.60
C LYS A 121 -19.86 -8.02 20.17
N LEU A 122 -19.81 -8.34 18.89
CA LEU A 122 -20.46 -9.53 18.33
C LEU A 122 -19.66 -10.80 18.58
N GLN A 123 -18.34 -10.76 18.34
CA GLN A 123 -17.44 -11.91 18.45
C GLN A 123 -16.03 -11.47 18.91
N PRO A 124 -15.83 -11.20 20.22
CA PRO A 124 -14.60 -10.61 20.74
C PRO A 124 -13.34 -11.48 20.59
N ASN A 125 -13.51 -12.80 20.56
CA ASN A 125 -12.42 -13.77 20.52
C ASN A 125 -12.35 -14.56 19.21
N SER A 126 -13.09 -14.15 18.16
CA SER A 126 -12.92 -14.79 16.84
C SER A 126 -11.57 -14.39 16.24
N PRO A 127 -10.93 -15.28 15.46
CA PRO A 127 -9.66 -14.97 14.83
C PRO A 127 -9.72 -13.72 13.93
N GLU A 128 -10.81 -13.53 13.18
CA GLU A 128 -10.99 -12.38 12.28
C GLU A 128 -11.11 -11.07 13.05
N THR A 129 -11.82 -11.05 14.20
CA THR A 129 -11.89 -9.86 15.05
C THR A 129 -10.52 -9.52 15.65
N LEU A 130 -9.75 -10.53 16.08
CA LEU A 130 -8.41 -10.32 16.60
C LEU A 130 -7.44 -9.85 15.51
N LEU A 131 -7.56 -10.36 14.28
CA LEU A 131 -6.83 -9.86 13.11
C LEU A 131 -7.18 -8.40 12.84
N ALA A 132 -8.47 -8.05 12.82
CA ALA A 132 -8.91 -6.66 12.65
C ALA A 132 -8.35 -5.75 13.75
N GLN A 133 -8.32 -6.21 15.00
CA GLN A 133 -7.71 -5.48 16.11
C GLN A 133 -6.20 -5.29 15.91
N ALA A 134 -5.48 -6.34 15.53
CA ALA A 134 -4.03 -6.29 15.30
C ALA A 134 -3.66 -5.33 14.15
N TYR A 135 -4.41 -5.40 13.05
CA TYR A 135 -4.24 -4.47 11.93
C TYR A 135 -4.64 -3.03 12.32
N TYR A 136 -5.68 -2.80 13.12
CA TYR A 136 -5.97 -1.46 13.65
C TYR A 136 -4.80 -0.90 14.49
N GLN A 137 -4.23 -1.72 15.36
CA GLN A 137 -3.07 -1.33 16.18
C GLN A 137 -1.85 -1.02 15.33
N TYR A 138 -1.62 -1.79 14.27
CA TYR A 138 -0.52 -1.58 13.33
C TYR A 138 -0.76 -0.37 12.42
N TRP A 139 -1.85 -0.38 11.66
CA TRP A 139 -2.13 0.53 10.55
C TRP A 139 -2.82 1.83 10.93
N VAL A 140 -3.46 1.91 12.11
CA VAL A 140 -4.09 3.16 12.57
C VAL A 140 -3.32 3.73 13.74
N LEU A 141 -3.10 2.94 14.79
CA LEU A 141 -2.41 3.43 15.99
C LEU A 141 -0.89 3.50 15.85
N ARG A 142 -0.30 2.84 14.85
CA ARG A 142 1.17 2.66 14.70
C ARG A 142 1.83 2.13 15.98
N ASN A 143 1.10 1.35 16.78
CA ASN A 143 1.61 0.72 17.98
C ASN A 143 2.03 -0.71 17.66
N TYR A 144 3.28 -0.84 17.19
CA TYR A 144 3.83 -2.10 16.71
C TYR A 144 3.94 -3.17 17.79
N ASP A 145 4.32 -2.81 19.01
CA ASP A 145 4.47 -3.80 20.08
C ASP A 145 3.12 -4.37 20.51
N LEU A 146 2.09 -3.51 20.59
CA LEU A 146 0.73 -3.94 20.85
C LEU A 146 0.18 -4.82 19.71
N ALA A 147 0.44 -4.43 18.45
CA ALA A 147 0.05 -5.22 17.29
C ALA A 147 0.71 -6.61 17.29
N LYS A 148 2.02 -6.69 17.53
CA LYS A 148 2.76 -7.96 17.64
C LYS A 148 2.17 -8.87 18.73
N ALA A 149 1.83 -8.33 19.89
CA ALA A 149 1.20 -9.10 20.96
C ALA A 149 -0.17 -9.68 20.52
N THR A 150 -0.99 -8.87 19.84
CA THR A 150 -2.28 -9.34 19.31
C THR A 150 -2.12 -10.36 18.18
N PHE A 151 -1.18 -10.16 17.25
CA PHE A 151 -0.83 -11.16 16.23
C PHE A 151 -0.33 -12.47 16.83
N GLY A 152 0.41 -12.41 17.95
CA GLY A 152 0.80 -13.59 18.72
C GLY A 152 -0.41 -14.41 19.19
N ARG A 153 -1.46 -13.76 19.69
CA ARG A 153 -2.72 -14.44 20.06
C ARG A 153 -3.44 -15.04 18.85
N VAL A 154 -3.40 -14.37 17.70
CA VAL A 154 -3.98 -14.92 16.45
C VAL A 154 -3.22 -16.17 16.03
N ARG A 155 -1.88 -16.19 16.12
CA ARG A 155 -1.05 -17.35 15.79
C ARG A 155 -1.47 -18.61 16.55
N ASP A 156 -1.80 -18.46 17.83
CA ASP A 156 -2.23 -19.58 18.67
C ASP A 156 -3.59 -20.16 18.23
N LEU A 157 -4.44 -19.34 17.61
CA LEU A 157 -5.75 -19.74 17.11
C LEU A 157 -5.71 -20.23 15.65
N LEU A 158 -4.80 -19.68 14.84
CA LEU A 158 -4.66 -19.94 13.41
C LEU A 158 -3.19 -20.25 13.06
N PRO A 159 -2.62 -21.39 13.49
CA PRO A 159 -1.21 -21.71 13.29
C PRO A 159 -0.81 -21.87 11.82
N GLY A 160 -1.77 -22.14 10.92
CA GLY A 160 -1.55 -22.25 9.48
C GLY A 160 -1.77 -20.96 8.67
N SER A 161 -2.12 -19.84 9.31
CA SER A 161 -2.41 -18.60 8.60
C SER A 161 -1.13 -17.87 8.18
N SER A 162 -1.01 -17.55 6.90
CA SER A 162 0.08 -16.72 6.36
C SER A 162 -0.02 -15.24 6.78
N ASP A 163 -1.22 -14.77 7.16
CA ASP A 163 -1.46 -13.38 7.61
C ASP A 163 -0.55 -12.98 8.76
N VAL A 164 -0.31 -13.90 9.71
CA VAL A 164 0.44 -13.59 10.93
C VAL A 164 1.93 -13.37 10.68
N PRO A 165 2.69 -14.34 10.12
CA PRO A 165 4.09 -14.08 9.79
C PRO A 165 4.22 -12.93 8.79
N GLY A 166 3.29 -12.75 7.84
CA GLY A 166 3.33 -11.63 6.90
C GLY A 166 3.23 -10.28 7.60
N ALA A 167 2.28 -10.14 8.53
CA ALA A 167 2.14 -8.92 9.34
C ALA A 167 3.33 -8.69 10.28
N LEU A 168 3.90 -9.74 10.85
CA LEU A 168 5.12 -9.63 11.67
C LEU A 168 6.33 -9.21 10.82
N ALA A 169 6.45 -9.70 9.58
CA ALA A 169 7.48 -9.26 8.64
C ALA A 169 7.34 -7.76 8.34
N LEU A 170 6.12 -7.31 8.06
CA LEU A 170 5.77 -5.91 7.82
C LEU A 170 6.12 -5.01 9.02
N ILE A 171 5.81 -5.44 10.24
CA ILE A 171 6.15 -4.71 11.45
C ILE A 171 7.67 -4.68 11.68
N ALA A 172 8.35 -5.82 11.52
CA ALA A 172 9.79 -5.92 11.72
C ALA A 172 10.56 -4.96 10.79
N ARG A 173 10.20 -4.89 9.50
CA ARG A 173 10.83 -3.92 8.58
C ARG A 173 10.58 -2.47 8.99
N ARG A 174 9.38 -2.13 9.48
CA ARG A 174 9.05 -0.77 9.96
C ARG A 174 9.84 -0.40 11.23
N GLN A 175 10.18 -1.38 12.06
CA GLN A 175 11.04 -1.22 13.23
C GLN A 175 12.55 -1.26 12.89
N GLY A 176 12.91 -1.47 11.62
CA GLY A 176 14.31 -1.60 11.18
C GLY A 176 14.94 -2.96 11.48
N HIS A 177 14.16 -3.94 11.94
CA HIS A 177 14.61 -5.31 12.20
C HIS A 177 14.54 -6.13 10.90
N TRP A 178 15.43 -5.83 9.97
CA TRP A 178 15.39 -6.37 8.61
C TRP A 178 15.57 -7.89 8.52
N ASP A 179 16.47 -8.46 9.32
CA ASP A 179 16.71 -9.91 9.34
C ASP A 179 15.48 -10.68 9.85
N GLU A 180 14.83 -10.16 10.91
CA GLU A 180 13.56 -10.73 11.41
C GLU A 180 12.46 -10.63 10.33
N SER A 181 12.42 -9.52 9.59
CA SER A 181 11.47 -9.32 8.49
C SER A 181 11.66 -10.37 7.39
N VAL A 182 12.89 -10.61 6.96
CA VAL A 182 13.22 -11.62 5.94
C VAL A 182 12.81 -13.02 6.41
N ALA A 183 13.16 -13.40 7.65
CA ALA A 183 12.80 -14.70 8.20
C ALA A 183 11.27 -14.91 8.25
N HIS A 184 10.52 -13.87 8.61
CA HIS A 184 9.06 -13.92 8.60
C HIS A 184 8.48 -13.95 7.17
N TRP A 185 9.10 -13.29 6.19
CA TRP A 185 8.68 -13.44 4.79
C TRP A 185 8.90 -14.85 4.25
N GLU A 186 10.04 -15.47 4.56
CA GLU A 186 10.31 -16.85 4.18
C GLU A 186 9.26 -17.81 4.76
N GLN A 187 8.88 -17.63 6.04
CA GLN A 187 7.79 -18.39 6.66
C GLN A 187 6.45 -18.16 5.96
N THR A 188 6.11 -16.90 5.68
CA THR A 188 4.87 -16.52 4.99
C THR A 188 4.75 -17.19 3.62
N LEU A 189 5.82 -17.14 2.82
CA LEU A 189 5.85 -17.68 1.46
C LEU A 189 5.89 -19.22 1.42
N VAL A 190 6.25 -19.89 2.52
CA VAL A 190 6.09 -21.34 2.68
C VAL A 190 4.64 -21.69 2.97
N LEU A 191 3.97 -20.93 3.85
CA LEU A 191 2.56 -21.18 4.20
C LEU A 191 1.60 -20.89 3.04
N ASP A 192 1.84 -19.80 2.30
CA ASP A 192 0.99 -19.38 1.20
C ASP A 192 1.82 -18.97 -0.02
N PRO A 193 2.36 -19.94 -0.78
CA PRO A 193 3.32 -19.69 -1.86
C PRO A 193 2.72 -19.02 -3.10
N ARG A 194 1.38 -18.87 -3.16
CA ARG A 194 0.65 -18.31 -4.30
C ARG A 194 -0.07 -16.99 -3.98
N ASN A 195 0.10 -16.46 -2.77
CA ASN A 195 -0.45 -15.17 -2.40
C ASN A 195 0.29 -14.05 -3.13
N THR A 196 -0.38 -13.39 -4.07
CA THR A 196 0.23 -12.35 -4.90
C THR A 196 0.59 -11.10 -4.10
N GLU A 197 -0.17 -10.77 -3.05
CA GLU A 197 0.15 -9.65 -2.16
C GLU A 197 1.43 -9.92 -1.36
N TRP A 198 1.55 -11.11 -0.76
CA TRP A 198 2.75 -11.49 -0.02
C TRP A 198 3.98 -11.65 -0.91
N LEU A 199 3.83 -12.20 -2.12
CA LEU A 199 4.93 -12.24 -3.09
C LEU A 199 5.42 -10.84 -3.43
N GLY A 200 4.50 -9.92 -3.79
CA GLY A 200 4.88 -8.55 -4.14
C GLY A 200 5.53 -7.80 -2.98
N THR A 201 4.98 -7.93 -1.77
CA THR A 201 5.49 -7.24 -0.57
C THR A 201 6.84 -7.78 -0.10
N ALA A 202 7.03 -9.11 -0.16
CA ALA A 202 8.32 -9.73 0.12
C ALA A 202 9.37 -9.31 -0.91
N ALA A 203 9.03 -9.31 -2.20
CA ALA A 203 9.91 -8.85 -3.27
C ALA A 203 10.31 -7.37 -3.11
N GLU A 204 9.36 -6.50 -2.73
CA GLU A 204 9.64 -5.10 -2.39
C GLU A 204 10.66 -5.02 -1.25
N THR A 205 10.48 -5.81 -0.19
CA THR A 205 11.40 -5.85 0.97
C THR A 205 12.80 -6.33 0.57
N TYR A 206 12.90 -7.38 -0.26
CA TYR A 206 14.18 -7.83 -0.81
C TYR A 206 14.85 -6.74 -1.67
N GLY A 207 14.06 -5.99 -2.45
CA GLY A 207 14.53 -4.84 -3.21
C GLY A 207 15.13 -3.74 -2.34
N MET A 208 14.45 -3.36 -1.25
CA MET A 208 14.95 -2.37 -0.26
C MET A 208 16.29 -2.81 0.34
N LEU A 209 16.44 -4.11 0.59
CA LEU A 209 17.67 -4.73 1.11
C LEU A 209 18.75 -4.96 0.03
N ARG A 210 18.50 -4.52 -1.21
CA ARG A 210 19.38 -4.72 -2.38
C ARG A 210 19.67 -6.19 -2.68
N GLN A 211 18.78 -7.08 -2.25
CA GLN A 211 18.78 -8.51 -2.60
C GLN A 211 18.08 -8.69 -3.95
N PHE A 212 18.58 -7.99 -4.98
CA PHE A 212 17.92 -7.87 -6.29
C PHE A 212 17.60 -9.22 -6.96
N PRO A 213 18.49 -10.24 -6.93
CA PRO A 213 18.16 -11.56 -7.51
C PRO A 213 16.98 -12.24 -6.80
N ALA A 214 16.86 -12.09 -5.48
CA ALA A 214 15.75 -12.65 -4.71
C ALA A 214 14.45 -11.89 -4.99
N ALA A 215 14.52 -10.56 -5.12
CA ALA A 215 13.39 -9.73 -5.51
C ALA A 215 12.84 -10.11 -6.90
N LEU A 216 13.70 -10.14 -7.93
CA LEU A 216 13.32 -10.51 -9.30
C LEU A 216 12.72 -11.91 -9.37
N LYS A 217 13.37 -12.91 -8.76
CA LYS A 217 12.84 -14.28 -8.71
C LYS A 217 11.45 -14.36 -8.05
N THR A 218 11.18 -13.47 -7.09
CA THR A 218 9.88 -13.42 -6.40
C THR A 218 8.83 -12.72 -7.26
N TYR A 219 9.19 -11.70 -8.03
CA TYR A 219 8.31 -11.11 -9.04
C TYR A 219 8.02 -12.07 -10.20
N ASP A 220 9.00 -12.84 -10.67
CA ASP A 220 8.80 -13.91 -11.67
C ASP A 220 7.70 -14.88 -11.21
N ARG A 221 7.75 -15.33 -9.96
CA ARG A 221 6.71 -16.20 -9.36
C ARG A 221 5.33 -15.53 -9.32
N LEU A 222 5.27 -14.22 -9.13
CA LEU A 222 4.03 -13.46 -9.16
C LEU A 222 3.49 -13.39 -10.60
N LEU A 223 4.35 -13.14 -11.59
CA LEU A 223 3.98 -13.12 -13.01
C LEU A 223 3.58 -14.50 -13.55
N ASP A 224 4.09 -15.60 -12.98
CA ASP A 224 3.60 -16.96 -13.25
C ASP A 224 2.13 -17.16 -12.83
N ILE A 225 1.66 -16.39 -11.83
CA ILE A 225 0.29 -16.45 -11.32
C ILE A 225 -0.61 -15.45 -12.04
N VAL A 226 -0.12 -14.21 -12.22
CA VAL A 226 -0.82 -13.12 -12.90
C VAL A 226 0.06 -12.61 -14.05
N PRO A 227 0.03 -13.27 -15.22
CA PRO A 227 0.83 -12.86 -16.36
C PRO A 227 0.50 -11.42 -16.79
N ASN A 228 1.53 -10.67 -17.16
CA ASN A 228 1.42 -9.29 -17.65
C ASN A 228 0.78 -8.30 -16.67
N ASN A 229 0.85 -8.55 -15.35
CA ASN A 229 0.43 -7.56 -14.36
C ASN A 229 1.33 -6.30 -14.46
N PRO A 230 0.78 -5.12 -14.79
CA PRO A 230 1.58 -3.93 -15.07
C PRO A 230 2.35 -3.42 -13.85
N ASP A 231 1.78 -3.55 -12.64
CA ASP A 231 2.45 -3.12 -11.40
C ASP A 231 3.66 -4.00 -11.09
N THR A 232 3.56 -5.29 -11.37
CA THR A 232 4.64 -6.26 -11.15
C THR A 232 5.76 -6.06 -12.16
N VAL A 233 5.44 -5.90 -13.44
CA VAL A 233 6.43 -5.58 -14.49
C VAL A 233 7.14 -4.26 -14.19
N ALA A 234 6.41 -3.24 -13.72
CA ALA A 234 7.00 -1.99 -13.28
C ALA A 234 7.90 -2.16 -12.05
N SER A 235 7.51 -3.02 -11.10
CA SER A 235 8.31 -3.31 -9.91
C SER A 235 9.62 -4.02 -10.26
N GLU A 236 9.63 -4.93 -11.25
CA GLU A 236 10.87 -5.48 -11.82
C GLU A 236 11.72 -4.42 -12.49
N ALA A 237 11.11 -3.53 -13.28
CA ALA A 237 11.82 -2.41 -13.91
C ALA A 237 12.48 -1.50 -12.86
N ARG A 238 11.82 -1.27 -11.72
CA ARG A 238 12.39 -0.51 -10.59
C ARG A 238 13.61 -1.20 -9.99
N ILE A 239 13.64 -2.53 -9.89
CA ILE A 239 14.84 -3.27 -9.47
C ILE A 239 15.99 -3.03 -10.45
N TYR A 240 15.74 -3.14 -11.76
CA TYR A 240 16.76 -2.85 -12.76
C TYR A 240 17.23 -1.39 -12.74
N GLN A 241 16.35 -0.42 -12.42
CA GLN A 241 16.73 0.97 -12.18
C GLN A 241 17.66 1.10 -10.98
N SER A 242 17.37 0.43 -9.87
CA SER A 242 18.21 0.43 -8.66
C SER A 242 19.59 -0.22 -8.90
N GLU A 243 19.67 -1.21 -9.80
CA GLU A 243 20.93 -1.80 -10.25
C GLU A 243 21.71 -0.92 -11.25
N GLY A 244 21.09 0.13 -11.78
CA GLY A 244 21.64 0.96 -12.86
C GLY A 244 21.53 0.31 -14.25
N ASN A 245 20.83 -0.82 -14.38
CA ASN A 245 20.56 -1.48 -15.66
C ASN A 245 19.36 -0.83 -16.36
N LEU A 246 19.54 0.42 -16.77
CA LEU A 246 18.49 1.25 -17.36
C LEU A 246 17.94 0.69 -18.68
N GLU A 247 18.77 -0.03 -19.46
CA GLU A 247 18.34 -0.66 -20.71
C GLU A 247 17.30 -1.76 -20.49
N GLN A 248 17.47 -2.59 -19.45
CA GLN A 248 16.49 -3.63 -19.15
C GLN A 248 15.20 -3.04 -18.58
N ALA A 249 15.31 -2.04 -17.69
CA ALA A 249 14.15 -1.30 -17.19
C ALA A 249 13.35 -0.66 -18.33
N LYS A 250 14.04 -0.02 -19.29
CA LYS A 250 13.42 0.61 -20.46
C LYS A 250 12.63 -0.37 -21.32
N LYS A 251 13.12 -1.60 -21.51
CA LYS A 251 12.39 -2.65 -22.25
C LYS A 251 11.08 -3.01 -21.56
N LEU A 252 11.10 -3.20 -20.24
CA LEU A 252 9.90 -3.53 -19.46
C LEU A 252 8.88 -2.38 -19.47
N LEU A 253 9.36 -1.13 -19.52
CA LEU A 253 8.52 0.07 -19.49
C LEU A 253 8.11 0.56 -20.89
N ALA A 254 8.46 -0.15 -21.97
CA ALA A 254 8.23 0.32 -23.34
C ALA A 254 6.74 0.52 -23.68
N GLY A 255 5.85 -0.24 -23.05
CA GLY A 255 4.40 -0.12 -23.23
C GLY A 255 3.72 0.96 -22.38
N VAL A 256 4.43 1.56 -21.42
CA VAL A 256 3.85 2.55 -20.50
C VAL A 256 3.67 3.89 -21.22
N ASN A 257 2.44 4.41 -21.20
CA ASN A 257 2.04 5.63 -21.90
C ASN A 257 1.00 6.43 -21.08
N ALA A 258 0.50 7.52 -21.65
CA ALA A 258 -0.44 8.44 -20.99
C ALA A 258 -1.72 7.75 -20.49
N GLN A 259 -2.18 6.71 -21.19
CA GLN A 259 -3.39 5.96 -20.88
C GLN A 259 -3.15 4.78 -19.92
N THR A 260 -1.92 4.56 -19.44
CA THR A 260 -1.62 3.46 -18.52
C THR A 260 -2.33 3.67 -17.17
N PRO A 261 -3.28 2.82 -16.76
CA PRO A 261 -4.01 3.04 -15.51
C PRO A 261 -3.15 2.89 -14.25
N SER A 262 -2.14 2.02 -14.30
CA SER A 262 -1.22 1.78 -13.19
C SER A 262 -0.39 3.02 -12.87
N ALA A 263 -0.61 3.59 -11.68
CA ALA A 263 0.18 4.69 -11.15
C ALA A 263 1.64 4.26 -10.88
N ILE A 264 1.86 3.01 -10.44
CA ILE A 264 3.21 2.47 -10.19
C ILE A 264 4.00 2.38 -11.50
N ALA A 265 3.39 1.85 -12.57
CA ALA A 265 4.03 1.77 -13.88
C ALA A 265 4.33 3.15 -14.45
N PHE A 266 3.39 4.07 -14.35
CA PHE A 266 3.58 5.44 -14.83
C PHE A 266 4.72 6.15 -14.06
N LEU A 267 4.72 6.10 -12.72
CA LEU A 267 5.77 6.68 -11.89
C LEU A 267 7.14 6.05 -12.19
N THR A 268 7.21 4.73 -12.36
CA THR A 268 8.47 4.04 -12.69
C THR A 268 9.00 4.47 -14.06
N LYS A 269 8.10 4.71 -15.04
CA LYS A 269 8.45 5.30 -16.34
C LYS A 269 8.94 6.75 -16.19
N MET A 270 8.35 7.56 -15.31
CA MET A 270 8.84 8.92 -15.03
C MET A 270 10.25 8.89 -14.43
N ASN A 271 10.48 8.02 -13.44
CA ASN A 271 11.79 7.81 -12.84
C ASN A 271 12.82 7.36 -13.89
N GLN A 272 12.46 6.47 -14.82
CA GLN A 272 13.33 6.09 -15.94
C GLN A 272 13.78 7.31 -16.73
N LEU A 273 12.83 8.17 -17.13
CA LEU A 273 13.13 9.36 -17.93
C LEU A 273 13.98 10.37 -17.15
N PHE A 274 13.78 10.50 -15.83
CA PHE A 274 14.63 11.34 -14.99
C PHE A 274 16.05 10.80 -14.87
N LEU A 275 16.22 9.48 -14.67
CA LEU A 275 17.53 8.83 -14.61
C LEU A 275 18.29 8.96 -15.94
N GLU A 276 17.61 8.86 -17.08
CA GLU A 276 18.17 9.05 -18.42
C GLU A 276 18.27 10.53 -18.85
N ARG A 277 17.79 11.46 -18.02
CA ARG A 277 17.72 12.92 -18.30
C ARG A 277 16.90 13.28 -19.55
N HIS A 278 15.90 12.47 -19.87
CA HIS A 278 14.92 12.71 -20.94
C HIS A 278 13.75 13.57 -20.44
N PHE A 279 14.05 14.74 -19.88
CA PHE A 279 13.05 15.62 -19.25
C PHE A 279 11.97 16.11 -20.23
N ASP A 280 12.33 16.39 -21.49
CA ASP A 280 11.37 16.80 -22.52
C ASP A 280 10.33 15.70 -22.81
N GLU A 281 10.73 14.43 -22.79
CA GLU A 281 9.81 13.30 -22.96
C GLU A 281 8.91 13.16 -21.74
N ALA A 282 9.45 13.33 -20.53
CA ALA A 282 8.68 13.28 -19.30
C ALA A 282 7.59 14.36 -19.29
N ILE A 283 7.95 15.61 -19.60
CA ILE A 283 7.01 16.75 -19.68
C ILE A 283 5.88 16.44 -20.68
N ARG A 284 6.21 15.99 -21.90
CA ARG A 284 5.20 15.64 -22.92
C ARG A 284 4.27 14.53 -22.46
N LEU A 285 4.81 13.48 -21.85
CA LEU A 285 4.05 12.32 -21.42
C LEU A 285 3.11 12.67 -20.25
N ILE A 286 3.57 13.47 -19.29
CA ILE A 286 2.74 13.96 -18.18
C ILE A 286 1.63 14.88 -18.69
N HIS A 287 1.95 15.80 -19.61
CA HIS A 287 0.94 16.66 -20.24
C HIS A 287 -0.15 15.83 -20.94
N SER A 288 0.26 14.86 -21.76
CA SER A 288 -0.67 13.96 -22.46
C SER A 288 -1.56 13.22 -21.46
N ARG A 289 -1.00 12.68 -20.37
CA ARG A 289 -1.78 12.03 -19.30
C ARG A 289 -2.80 12.96 -18.67
N LEU A 290 -2.39 14.17 -18.27
CA LEU A 290 -3.27 15.17 -17.65
C LEU A 290 -4.44 15.59 -18.56
N THR A 291 -4.23 15.59 -19.88
CA THR A 291 -5.25 16.01 -20.87
C THR A 291 -6.10 14.88 -21.43
N GLU A 292 -5.53 13.68 -21.61
CA GLU A 292 -6.16 12.61 -22.38
C GLU A 292 -6.70 11.48 -21.48
N TYR A 293 -6.14 11.27 -20.29
CA TYR A 293 -6.58 10.20 -19.40
C TYR A 293 -7.74 10.69 -18.52
N ARG A 294 -8.95 10.26 -18.88
CA ARG A 294 -10.21 10.78 -18.30
C ARG A 294 -10.48 10.30 -16.87
N ASP A 295 -9.92 9.17 -16.50
CA ASP A 295 -10.21 8.50 -15.22
C ASP A 295 -9.25 8.90 -14.09
N LEU A 296 -8.43 9.94 -14.29
CA LEU A 296 -7.59 10.51 -13.22
C LEU A 296 -8.45 11.08 -12.10
N SER A 297 -8.27 10.55 -10.89
CA SER A 297 -8.76 11.19 -9.67
C SER A 297 -8.09 12.55 -9.43
N ASP A 298 -8.71 13.39 -8.60
CA ASP A 298 -8.15 14.70 -8.24
C ASP A 298 -6.77 14.58 -7.55
N ILE A 299 -6.58 13.52 -6.77
CA ILE A 299 -5.30 13.23 -6.09
C ILE A 299 -4.24 12.82 -7.11
N GLU A 300 -4.55 11.88 -8.03
CA GLU A 300 -3.61 11.48 -9.08
C GLU A 300 -3.23 12.65 -9.99
N ARG A 301 -4.21 13.49 -10.33
CA ARG A 301 -3.96 14.72 -11.10
C ARG A 301 -2.97 15.64 -10.39
N LEU A 302 -3.10 15.80 -9.08
CA LEU A 302 -2.19 16.63 -8.29
C LEU A 302 -0.78 16.03 -8.26
N PHE A 303 -0.65 14.70 -8.12
CA PHE A 303 0.64 14.01 -8.21
C PHE A 303 1.28 14.15 -9.60
N ASP A 304 0.51 14.01 -10.68
CA ASP A 304 1.01 14.20 -12.04
C ASP A 304 1.46 15.65 -12.28
N GLN A 305 0.72 16.65 -11.78
CA GLN A 305 1.14 18.05 -11.83
C GLN A 305 2.41 18.32 -10.99
N TYR A 306 2.56 17.65 -9.85
CA TYR A 306 3.79 17.69 -9.07
C TYR A 306 4.99 17.10 -9.86
N LEU A 307 4.81 15.95 -10.51
CA LEU A 307 5.84 15.36 -11.37
C LEU A 307 6.20 16.30 -12.53
N LEU A 308 5.23 17.04 -13.06
CA LEU A 308 5.47 18.06 -14.08
C LEU A 308 6.34 19.21 -13.56
N VAL A 309 6.07 19.72 -12.35
CA VAL A 309 6.90 20.73 -11.69
C VAL A 309 8.35 20.26 -11.61
N LEU A 310 8.58 19.03 -11.13
CA LEU A 310 9.93 18.45 -11.05
C LEU A 310 10.59 18.30 -12.42
N ALA A 311 9.86 17.81 -13.42
CA ALA A 311 10.37 17.62 -14.77
C ALA A 311 10.80 18.96 -15.40
N GLN A 312 10.03 20.02 -15.18
CA GLN A 312 10.35 21.37 -15.66
C GLN A 312 11.54 21.99 -14.91
N GLU A 313 11.62 21.81 -13.58
CA GLU A 313 12.80 22.23 -12.80
C GLU A 313 14.07 21.54 -13.31
N TYR A 314 14.04 20.22 -13.54
CA TYR A 314 15.19 19.48 -14.07
C TYR A 314 15.54 19.86 -15.51
N ALA A 315 14.56 20.25 -16.32
CA ALA A 315 14.76 20.81 -17.65
C ALA A 315 15.25 22.27 -17.63
N ALA A 316 15.43 22.87 -16.45
CA ALA A 316 15.72 24.30 -16.24
C ALA A 316 14.65 25.26 -16.81
N ASP A 317 13.42 24.79 -16.99
CA ASP A 317 12.24 25.61 -17.29
C ASP A 317 11.63 26.15 -15.98
N ILE A 318 12.37 27.04 -15.32
CA ILE A 318 11.99 27.62 -14.02
C ILE A 318 10.67 28.40 -14.11
N ALA A 319 10.41 29.05 -15.23
CA ALA A 319 9.17 29.80 -15.43
C ALA A 319 7.96 28.87 -15.55
N GLY A 320 8.09 27.77 -16.31
CA GLY A 320 7.05 26.74 -16.41
C GLY A 320 6.80 26.04 -15.09
N ALA A 321 7.87 25.62 -14.40
CA ALA A 321 7.76 24.98 -13.08
C ALA A 321 7.03 25.86 -12.07
N ARG A 322 7.37 27.15 -11.97
CA ARG A 322 6.69 28.11 -11.10
C ARG A 322 5.22 28.32 -11.48
N ALA A 323 4.92 28.37 -12.78
CA ALA A 323 3.55 28.55 -13.23
C ALA A 323 2.65 27.38 -12.79
N ILE A 324 3.13 26.14 -12.93
CA ILE A 324 2.40 24.96 -12.46
C ILE A 324 2.36 24.92 -10.93
N ALA A 325 3.48 25.20 -10.25
CA ALA A 325 3.55 25.26 -8.79
C ALA A 325 2.50 26.22 -8.19
N GLN A 326 2.34 27.40 -8.81
CA GLN A 326 1.34 28.39 -8.39
C GLN A 326 -0.11 27.90 -8.57
N GLN A 327 -0.38 27.10 -9.61
CA GLN A 327 -1.69 26.52 -9.86
C GLN A 327 -2.05 25.44 -8.83
N VAL A 328 -1.06 24.62 -8.43
CA VAL A 328 -1.29 23.48 -7.51
C VAL A 328 -1.26 23.86 -6.03
N LEU A 329 -0.65 24.99 -5.66
CA LEU A 329 -0.49 25.40 -4.26
C LEU A 329 -1.83 25.45 -3.50
N GLY A 330 -2.82 26.18 -4.01
CA GLY A 330 -4.12 26.33 -3.32
C GLY A 330 -4.90 25.02 -3.13
N PRO A 331 -5.03 24.16 -4.18
CA PRO A 331 -5.56 22.81 -4.04
C PRO A 331 -4.81 21.97 -3.00
N LEU A 332 -3.47 21.97 -3.03
CA LEU A 332 -2.64 21.19 -2.11
C LEU A 332 -2.75 21.68 -0.66
N GLU A 333 -2.74 22.99 -0.42
CA GLU A 333 -3.00 23.57 0.92
C GLU A 333 -4.37 23.15 1.46
N THR A 334 -5.37 23.04 0.59
CA THR A 334 -6.71 22.60 0.97
C THR A 334 -6.71 21.12 1.37
N LEU A 335 -5.94 20.27 0.70
CA LEU A 335 -5.74 18.88 1.12
C LEU A 335 -4.97 18.80 2.44
N CYS A 336 -3.88 19.54 2.60
CA CYS A 336 -3.13 19.63 3.86
C CYS A 336 -3.99 20.11 5.04
N ARG A 337 -4.98 20.98 4.80
CA ARG A 337 -5.93 21.42 5.83
C ARG A 337 -6.97 20.35 6.18
N LYS A 338 -7.39 19.54 5.20
CA LYS A 338 -8.34 18.42 5.41
C LYS A 338 -7.66 17.25 6.12
N ASP A 339 -6.40 17.01 5.83
CA ASP A 339 -5.60 15.90 6.35
C ASP A 339 -4.22 16.39 6.84
N PRO A 340 -4.19 17.06 8.00
CA PRO A 340 -2.98 17.71 8.50
C PRO A 340 -1.89 16.74 8.96
N ASP A 341 -2.22 15.46 9.15
CA ASP A 341 -1.27 14.45 9.61
C ASP A 341 -0.65 13.64 8.46
N ASN A 342 -0.97 14.00 7.20
CA ASN A 342 -0.46 13.33 6.02
C ASN A 342 0.93 13.84 5.63
N SER A 343 1.96 13.04 5.93
CA SER A 343 3.35 13.39 5.60
C SER A 343 3.59 13.53 4.10
N ASN A 344 2.85 12.81 3.24
CA ASN A 344 3.05 12.89 1.79
C ASN A 344 2.60 14.26 1.26
N PHE A 345 1.48 14.79 1.76
CA PHE A 345 1.05 16.14 1.38
C PHE A 345 2.01 17.22 1.89
N ALA A 346 2.58 17.05 3.09
CA ALA A 346 3.62 17.93 3.60
C ALA A 346 4.90 17.90 2.73
N GLN A 347 5.31 16.71 2.26
CA GLN A 347 6.42 16.58 1.30
C GLN A 347 6.13 17.36 0.01
N LEU A 348 5.00 17.09 -0.65
CA LEU A 348 4.62 17.79 -1.88
C LEU A 348 4.62 19.32 -1.66
N LEU A 349 4.02 19.78 -0.57
CA LEU A 349 3.88 21.21 -0.26
C LEU A 349 5.26 21.86 -0.05
N SER A 350 6.19 21.17 0.59
CA SER A 350 7.56 21.65 0.78
C SER A 350 8.29 21.92 -0.55
N ILE A 351 8.10 21.05 -1.55
CA ILE A 351 8.69 21.21 -2.88
C ILE A 351 8.03 22.35 -3.65
N ILE A 352 6.70 22.47 -3.59
CA ILE A 352 5.99 23.58 -4.23
C ILE A 352 6.47 24.92 -3.67
N HIS A 353 6.60 25.05 -2.35
CA HIS A 353 7.19 26.25 -1.74
C HIS A 353 8.63 26.49 -2.18
N ALA A 354 9.46 25.43 -2.29
CA ALA A 354 10.85 25.56 -2.72
C ALA A 354 10.95 26.13 -4.15
N VAL A 355 10.15 25.61 -5.09
CA VAL A 355 10.08 26.05 -6.50
C VAL A 355 9.59 27.49 -6.62
N LEU A 356 8.63 27.89 -5.77
CA LEU A 356 8.14 29.26 -5.69
C LEU A 356 9.15 30.24 -5.06
N GLY A 357 10.27 29.74 -4.51
CA GLY A 357 11.31 30.54 -3.86
C GLY A 357 11.02 30.87 -2.40
N GLU A 358 10.04 30.21 -1.79
CA GLU A 358 9.58 30.43 -0.41
C GLU A 358 10.38 29.56 0.56
N LYS A 359 11.68 29.85 0.67
CA LYS A 359 12.67 29.01 1.38
C LYS A 359 12.24 28.59 2.80
N ASP A 360 11.82 29.54 3.63
CA ASP A 360 11.48 29.25 5.03
C ASP A 360 10.22 28.36 5.14
N ALA A 361 9.25 28.57 4.25
CA ALA A 361 8.03 27.76 4.20
C ALA A 361 8.36 26.33 3.72
N ALA A 362 9.21 26.21 2.70
CA ALA A 362 9.67 24.94 2.17
C ALA A 362 10.35 24.08 3.24
N ILE A 363 11.35 24.64 3.94
CA ILE A 363 12.08 23.91 4.99
C ILE A 363 11.15 23.51 6.14
N LYS A 364 10.26 24.43 6.57
CA LYS A 364 9.31 24.15 7.64
C LYS A 364 8.37 22.99 7.29
N GLU A 365 7.82 22.95 6.07
CA GLU A 365 6.94 21.85 5.66
C GLU A 365 7.71 20.53 5.47
N ALA A 366 8.97 20.57 5.02
CA ALA A 366 9.81 19.37 4.96
C ALA A 366 10.12 18.80 6.36
N GLU A 367 10.44 19.65 7.34
CA GLU A 367 10.63 19.25 8.75
C GLU A 367 9.34 18.73 9.38
N ARG A 368 8.19 19.30 9.01
CA ARG A 368 6.87 18.78 9.40
C ARG A 368 6.66 17.37 8.87
N ALA A 369 7.00 17.09 7.60
CA ALA A 369 6.89 15.75 7.03
C ALA A 369 7.69 14.71 7.84
N ILE A 370 8.93 15.05 8.23
CA ILE A 370 9.77 14.21 9.12
C ILE A 370 9.10 14.02 10.49
N THR A 371 8.54 15.08 11.07
CA THR A 371 7.86 15.01 12.37
C THR A 371 6.64 14.09 12.34
N LEU A 372 5.87 14.14 11.25
CA LEU A 372 4.68 13.31 11.03
C LEU A 372 5.04 11.83 10.86
N ARG A 373 6.15 11.53 10.18
CA ARG A 373 6.61 10.15 9.96
C ARG A 373 8.14 10.05 10.09
N PRO A 374 8.65 9.97 11.34
CA PRO A 374 10.10 9.97 11.57
C PRO A 374 10.70 8.58 11.32
N THR A 375 11.91 8.54 10.77
CA THR A 375 12.70 7.33 10.48
C THR A 375 12.79 6.35 11.66
N VAL A 376 12.92 6.86 12.89
CA VAL A 376 12.99 6.02 14.10
C VAL A 376 11.69 5.25 14.40
N LYS A 377 10.55 5.75 13.93
CA LYS A 377 9.24 5.08 14.07
C LYS A 377 8.83 4.31 12.82
N ASP A 378 9.52 4.54 11.71
CA ASP A 378 9.19 3.94 10.44
C ASP A 378 10.43 3.91 9.54
N ALA A 379 11.19 2.81 9.62
CA ALA A 379 12.41 2.64 8.85
C ALA A 379 12.17 2.41 7.34
N VAL A 380 10.91 2.20 6.91
CA VAL A 380 10.58 1.96 5.50
C VAL A 380 10.27 3.27 4.79
N ASP A 381 9.30 4.06 5.30
CA ASP A 381 8.85 5.30 4.66
C ASP A 381 9.41 6.56 5.35
N GLY A 382 9.90 6.49 6.58
CA GLY A 382 10.48 7.65 7.27
C GLY A 382 11.69 8.25 6.53
N PRO A 383 12.64 7.43 6.02
CA PRO A 383 13.79 7.91 5.27
C PRO A 383 13.44 8.75 4.02
N THR A 384 12.28 8.53 3.40
CA THR A 384 11.86 9.35 2.23
C THR A 384 11.56 10.79 2.63
N ASN A 385 11.16 11.07 3.87
CA ASN A 385 11.01 12.44 4.38
C ASN A 385 12.37 13.12 4.58
N ASP A 386 13.37 12.36 5.04
CA ASP A 386 14.75 12.84 5.17
C ASP A 386 15.34 13.16 3.79
N GLU A 387 15.07 12.30 2.80
CA GLU A 387 15.43 12.54 1.39
C GLU A 387 14.74 13.78 0.82
N ASN A 388 13.44 13.94 1.08
CA ASN A 388 12.68 15.12 0.66
C ASN A 388 13.26 16.41 1.24
N LEU A 389 13.63 16.45 2.52
CA LEU A 389 14.29 17.61 3.11
C LEU A 389 15.62 17.92 2.42
N ALA A 390 16.46 16.90 2.18
CA ALA A 390 17.71 17.08 1.47
C ALA A 390 17.49 17.63 0.05
N PHE A 391 16.44 17.17 -0.63
CA PHE A 391 16.07 17.66 -1.95
C PHE A 391 15.58 19.13 -1.92
N VAL A 392 14.72 19.50 -0.95
CA VAL A 392 14.32 20.90 -0.70
C VAL A 392 15.54 21.78 -0.44
N GLU A 393 16.47 21.34 0.41
CA GLU A 393 17.71 22.06 0.72
C GLU A 393 18.53 22.32 -0.55
N VAL A 394 18.61 21.35 -1.47
CA VAL A 394 19.27 21.54 -2.78
C VAL A 394 18.56 22.58 -3.63
N LEU A 395 17.22 22.52 -3.74
CA LEU A 395 16.43 23.46 -4.53
C LEU A 395 16.57 24.91 -4.04
N VAL A 396 16.64 25.12 -2.72
CA VAL A 396 16.80 26.46 -2.12
C VAL A 396 18.28 26.90 -1.99
N GLY A 397 19.22 26.11 -2.52
CA GLY A 397 20.64 26.45 -2.62
C GLY A 397 21.54 26.01 -1.44
N ASP A 398 21.00 25.32 -0.43
CA ASP A 398 21.69 24.90 0.79
C ASP A 398 22.34 23.50 0.67
N LYS A 399 23.06 23.24 -0.43
CA LYS A 399 23.61 21.92 -0.78
C LYS A 399 24.47 21.25 0.30
N ASN A 400 25.17 22.04 1.12
CA ASN A 400 26.03 21.51 2.19
C ASN A 400 25.24 20.79 3.29
N ARG A 401 23.97 21.17 3.52
CA ARG A 401 23.09 20.50 4.50
C ARG A 401 22.54 19.18 3.97
N ALA A 402 22.30 19.11 2.66
CA ALA A 402 21.74 17.93 2.02
C ALA A 402 22.73 16.75 1.95
N ILE A 403 24.01 17.01 1.70
CA ILE A 403 25.03 15.98 1.43
C ILE A 403 25.14 14.93 2.56
N PRO A 404 25.30 15.30 3.85
CA PRO A 404 25.40 14.30 4.93
C PRO A 404 24.14 13.44 5.06
N THR A 405 22.96 14.03 4.85
CA THR A 405 21.68 13.32 4.87
C THR A 405 21.64 12.26 3.78
N LEU A 406 21.97 12.64 2.53
CA LEU A 406 22.02 11.71 1.41
C LEU A 406 23.07 10.61 1.59
N GLN A 407 24.25 10.93 2.12
CA GLN A 407 25.29 9.93 2.40
C GLN A 407 24.81 8.86 3.38
N ARG A 408 24.16 9.26 4.48
CA ARG A 408 23.55 8.32 5.42
C ARG A 408 22.46 7.47 4.77
N LEU A 409 21.62 8.06 3.92
CA LEU A 409 20.53 7.34 3.24
C LEU A 409 21.04 6.26 2.29
N LEU A 410 22.20 6.47 1.67
CA LEU A 410 22.84 5.46 0.81
C LEU A 410 23.28 4.19 1.57
N GLU A 411 23.41 4.26 2.90
CA GLU A 411 23.89 3.17 3.75
C GLU A 411 22.75 2.36 4.40
N ILE A 412 21.50 2.82 4.30
CA ILE A 412 20.36 2.16 4.94
C ILE A 412 19.35 1.61 3.92
N PRO A 413 18.63 0.53 4.24
CA PRO A 413 17.49 0.07 3.44
C PRO A 413 16.29 0.99 3.65
N TYR A 414 15.64 1.40 2.56
CA TYR A 414 14.35 2.08 2.57
C TYR A 414 13.68 1.95 1.20
N ARG A 415 12.45 2.47 1.07
CA ARG A 415 11.54 2.23 -0.06
C ARG A 415 12.01 2.74 -1.42
#